data_AF-W5JN53-F1
#
_entry.id   AF-W5JN53-F1
#
_cell.length_a   1.000
_cell.length_b   1.000
_cell.length_c   1.000
_cell.angle_alpha   90.00
_cell.angle_beta   90.00
_cell.angle_gamma   90.00
#
_symmetry.space_group_name_H-M   'P 1'
#
loop_
_entity.id
_entity.type
_entity.pdbx_description
1 polymer ?
#
loop_
_entity_poly.entity_id
_entity_poly.type
_entity_poly.pdbx_seq_one_letter_code
_entity_poly.pdbx_strand_id
1 'polypeptide(L)'
;MLFRTQILLVPLLVVLLFGIGCWAEETATMEPPEPLDFSYTRLWKYAQQQCDLKGITQTEFTNSWLTVRRCLKDTLDVVQLNEDSMRMDASNQEVILTRHCPKLYEGVKCFDPFVELVRTCVDEESFEIFSSLRAWFRDILDFLCESNGTNFVYDKEKHDACTRDLNVHLITCAAENMNFIITPQLNRRNLSEEFCNMLTKAKDCLLGKLKPCDVFANGARLFYKNFIQITSCKATTDQH
;
A
#
# COMPACT_ATOMS: atom_id res chain seq x y z
N MET A 1 16.86 19.66 -24.92
CA MET A 1 15.74 18.70 -24.95
C MET A 1 15.79 17.92 -23.64
N LEU A 2 15.00 18.35 -22.65
CA LEU A 2 14.97 17.80 -21.31
C LEU A 2 14.00 16.61 -21.27
N PHE A 3 14.51 15.44 -20.89
CA PHE A 3 13.73 14.24 -20.59
C PHE A 3 12.74 14.56 -19.45
N ARG A 4 11.46 14.61 -19.78
CA ARG A 4 10.35 14.81 -18.85
C ARG A 4 9.93 13.42 -18.36
N THR A 5 10.37 13.05 -17.16
CA THR A 5 10.04 11.78 -16.50
C THR A 5 8.53 11.74 -16.25
N GLN A 6 7.78 11.06 -17.11
CA GLN A 6 6.36 10.79 -16.95
C GLN A 6 6.20 9.63 -15.95
N ILE A 7 5.82 9.95 -14.72
CA ILE A 7 5.51 8.98 -13.67
C ILE A 7 4.07 8.54 -13.91
N LEU A 8 3.92 7.39 -14.57
CA LEU A 8 2.67 6.75 -14.98
C LEU A 8 2.15 5.84 -13.87
N LEU A 9 0.83 5.89 -13.58
CA LEU A 9 -0.12 4.98 -12.85
C LEU A 9 0.33 3.66 -12.22
N VAL A 10 1.39 3.10 -12.76
CA VAL A 10 2.10 1.95 -12.28
C VAL A 10 2.88 2.19 -10.97
N PRO A 11 3.20 3.40 -10.42
CA PRO A 11 4.17 3.47 -9.34
C PRO A 11 3.53 3.09 -8.00
N LEU A 12 2.20 3.15 -7.83
CA LEU A 12 1.61 2.74 -6.55
C LEU A 12 1.66 1.21 -6.38
N LEU A 13 1.58 0.46 -7.48
CA LEU A 13 1.78 -1.00 -7.49
C LEU A 13 3.25 -1.42 -7.66
N VAL A 14 4.09 -0.63 -8.35
CA VAL A 14 5.49 -0.99 -8.68
C VAL A 14 6.55 -0.33 -7.78
N VAL A 15 6.30 0.85 -7.20
CA VAL A 15 7.21 1.43 -6.18
C VAL A 15 7.18 0.61 -4.89
N LEU A 16 6.07 -0.07 -4.58
CA LEU A 16 6.00 -1.07 -3.52
C LEU A 16 6.78 -2.37 -3.84
N LEU A 17 7.18 -2.60 -5.10
CA LEU A 17 7.84 -3.85 -5.52
C LEU A 17 9.36 -3.74 -5.72
N PHE A 18 9.96 -2.53 -5.74
CA PHE A 18 11.35 -2.36 -6.18
C PHE A 18 12.29 -1.52 -5.28
N GLY A 19 11.90 -1.17 -4.06
CA GLY A 19 12.78 -0.49 -3.11
C GLY A 19 13.81 -1.41 -2.43
N ILE A 20 14.90 -1.78 -3.12
CA ILE A 20 16.09 -2.40 -2.50
C ILE A 20 17.09 -1.28 -2.17
N GLY A 21 17.37 -1.08 -0.88
CA GLY A 21 18.48 -0.25 -0.41
C GLY A 21 19.23 -0.96 0.70
N CYS A 22 20.36 -1.57 0.36
CA CYS A 22 21.37 -2.08 1.30
C CYS A 22 21.92 -0.92 2.14
N TRP A 23 21.68 -0.94 3.44
CA TRP A 23 22.58 -0.36 4.44
C TRP A 23 22.64 -1.32 5.62
N ALA A 24 23.83 -1.85 5.85
CA ALA A 24 24.18 -2.67 6.99
C ALA A 24 24.40 -1.75 8.18
N GLU A 25 23.62 -1.93 9.23
CA GLU A 25 23.89 -1.33 10.54
C GLU A 25 23.35 -2.25 11.63
N GLU A 26 24.01 -2.16 12.78
CA GLU A 26 24.21 -3.13 13.85
C GLU A 26 22.96 -3.87 14.38
N THR A 27 23.17 -5.12 14.80
CA THR A 27 22.14 -6.06 15.30
C THR A 27 21.54 -5.62 16.64
N ALA A 28 20.64 -4.64 16.61
CA ALA A 28 19.60 -4.50 17.60
C ALA A 28 18.37 -5.33 17.18
N THR A 29 17.64 -5.91 18.14
CA THR A 29 16.31 -6.46 17.89
C THR A 29 15.40 -5.34 17.41
N MET A 30 14.95 -5.38 16.14
CA MET A 30 14.04 -4.37 15.60
C MET A 30 12.67 -4.54 16.24
N GLU A 31 12.14 -3.42 16.70
CA GLU A 31 10.75 -3.35 17.15
C GLU A 31 9.78 -3.58 15.98
N PRO A 32 8.59 -4.14 16.26
CA PRO A 32 7.53 -4.26 15.27
C PRO A 32 7.25 -2.92 14.58
N PRO A 33 7.01 -2.92 13.26
CA PRO A 33 6.59 -1.73 12.55
C PRO A 33 5.20 -1.33 13.02
N GLU A 34 4.98 -0.03 13.20
CA GLU A 34 3.66 0.50 13.51
C GLU A 34 2.92 0.86 12.21
N PRO A 35 1.60 0.60 12.09
CA PRO A 35 0.88 0.78 10.84
C PRO A 35 0.82 2.23 10.35
N LEU A 36 1.04 3.18 11.27
CA LEU A 36 1.02 4.62 11.01
C LEU A 36 2.40 5.19 10.66
N ASP A 37 3.47 4.40 10.83
CA ASP A 37 4.81 4.63 10.32
C ASP A 37 5.10 3.59 9.22
N PHE A 38 4.22 3.53 8.21
CA PHE A 38 4.31 2.52 7.16
C PHE A 38 5.56 2.75 6.30
N SER A 39 6.62 2.02 6.64
CA SER A 39 7.84 1.89 5.85
C SER A 39 7.97 0.45 5.38
N TYR A 40 7.87 0.24 4.06
CA TYR A 40 8.07 -1.09 3.46
C TYR A 40 9.43 -1.67 3.86
N THR A 41 10.48 -0.85 3.87
CA THR A 41 11.82 -1.25 4.29
C THR A 41 11.86 -1.72 5.73
N ARG A 42 11.16 -1.03 6.65
CA ARG A 42 11.09 -1.41 8.07
C ARG A 42 10.31 -2.71 8.24
N LEU A 43 9.16 -2.84 7.57
CA LEU A 43 8.33 -4.05 7.60
C LEU A 43 9.08 -5.27 7.05
N TRP A 44 9.79 -5.10 5.94
CA TRP A 44 10.65 -6.13 5.35
C TRP A 44 11.76 -6.58 6.31
N LYS A 45 12.52 -5.61 6.85
CA LYS A 45 13.62 -5.88 7.77
C LYS A 45 13.12 -6.59 9.03
N TYR A 46 12.00 -6.14 9.60
CA TYR A 46 11.39 -6.79 10.75
C TYR A 46 11.00 -8.25 10.46
N ALA A 47 10.25 -8.52 9.39
CA ALA A 47 9.86 -9.88 9.04
C ALA A 47 11.06 -10.78 8.76
N GLN A 48 12.07 -10.26 8.07
CA GLN A 48 13.32 -10.99 7.82
C GLN A 48 14.04 -11.36 9.12
N GLN A 49 14.14 -10.43 10.08
CA GLN A 49 14.75 -10.72 11.38
C GLN A 49 13.94 -11.74 12.18
N GLN A 50 12.62 -11.63 12.20
CA GLN A 50 11.77 -12.61 12.89
C GLN A 50 11.88 -14.00 12.26
N CYS A 51 12.00 -14.08 10.94
CA CYS A 51 12.24 -15.35 10.24
C CYS A 51 13.60 -15.95 10.60
N ASP A 52 14.65 -15.13 10.68
CA ASP A 52 16.01 -15.58 11.07
C ASP A 52 16.02 -16.19 12.48
N LEU A 53 15.31 -15.56 13.43
CA LEU A 53 15.12 -16.09 14.79
C LEU A 53 14.39 -17.45 14.83
N LYS A 54 13.64 -17.79 13.78
CA LYS A 54 12.94 -19.09 13.62
C LYS A 54 13.74 -20.09 12.77
N GLY A 55 14.97 -19.75 12.38
CA GLY A 55 15.85 -20.60 11.58
C GLY A 55 15.63 -20.50 10.08
N ILE A 56 14.81 -19.57 9.60
CA ILE A 56 14.67 -19.26 8.17
C ILE A 56 15.71 -18.22 7.80
N THR A 57 16.71 -18.63 7.04
CA THR A 57 17.85 -17.77 6.71
C THR A 57 17.44 -16.56 5.87
N GLN A 58 18.26 -15.51 5.93
CA GLN A 58 18.11 -14.33 5.06
C GLN A 58 17.99 -14.70 3.58
N THR A 59 18.76 -15.69 3.13
CA THR A 59 18.75 -16.20 1.76
C THR A 59 17.44 -16.89 1.41
N GLU A 60 16.92 -17.76 2.27
CA GLU A 60 15.61 -18.42 2.07
C GLU A 60 14.47 -17.40 2.02
N PHE A 61 14.45 -16.44 2.94
CA PHE A 61 13.48 -15.35 2.95
C PHE A 61 13.50 -14.56 1.63
N THR A 62 14.70 -14.17 1.20
CA THR A 62 14.89 -13.43 -0.07
C THR A 62 14.48 -14.28 -1.27
N ASN A 63 14.81 -15.57 -1.27
CA ASN A 63 14.42 -16.50 -2.33
C ASN A 63 12.89 -16.66 -2.42
N SER A 64 12.18 -16.67 -1.29
CA SER A 64 10.72 -16.67 -1.26
C SER A 64 10.14 -15.46 -1.99
N TRP A 65 10.70 -14.26 -1.76
CA TRP A 65 10.29 -13.06 -2.49
C TRP A 65 10.65 -13.09 -3.98
N LEU A 66 11.82 -13.64 -4.34
CA LEU A 66 12.16 -13.84 -5.74
C LEU A 66 11.17 -14.77 -6.45
N THR A 67 10.58 -15.74 -5.75
CA THR A 67 9.50 -16.58 -6.30
C THR A 67 8.24 -15.77 -6.57
N VAL A 68 7.86 -14.83 -5.69
CA VAL A 68 6.77 -13.87 -5.97
C VAL A 68 7.04 -13.12 -7.27
N ARG A 69 8.25 -12.58 -7.43
CA ARG A 69 8.63 -11.83 -8.64
C ARG A 69 8.55 -12.67 -9.92
N ARG A 70 8.99 -13.94 -9.86
CA ARG A 70 8.88 -14.86 -11.01
C ARG A 70 7.41 -15.15 -11.34
N CYS A 71 6.60 -15.49 -10.34
CA CYS A 71 5.17 -15.73 -10.51
C CYS A 71 4.46 -14.52 -11.15
N LEU A 72 4.75 -13.29 -10.66
CA LEU A 72 4.18 -12.07 -11.24
C LEU A 72 4.58 -11.89 -12.70
N LYS A 73 5.85 -12.14 -13.05
CA LYS A 73 6.34 -12.05 -14.42
C LYS A 73 5.64 -13.07 -15.34
N ASP A 74 5.37 -14.27 -14.85
CA ASP A 74 4.72 -15.33 -15.63
C ASP A 74 3.19 -15.12 -15.73
N THR A 75 2.61 -14.39 -14.78
CA THR A 75 1.16 -14.13 -14.70
C THR A 75 0.75 -12.86 -15.43
N LEU A 76 1.56 -11.81 -15.35
CA LEU A 76 1.25 -10.47 -15.87
C LEU A 76 2.12 -10.15 -17.09
N ASP A 77 1.49 -9.72 -18.18
CA ASP A 77 2.20 -8.99 -19.22
C ASP A 77 2.40 -7.54 -18.75
N VAL A 78 3.47 -7.32 -17.98
CA VAL A 78 3.76 -6.01 -17.36
C VAL A 78 4.03 -4.93 -18.43
N VAL A 79 4.55 -5.32 -19.60
CA VAL A 79 4.81 -4.39 -20.70
C VAL A 79 3.48 -3.91 -21.27
N GLN A 80 2.58 -4.85 -21.62
CA GLN A 80 1.26 -4.52 -22.14
C GLN A 80 0.41 -3.77 -21.11
N LEU A 81 0.44 -4.19 -19.84
CA LEU A 81 -0.26 -3.50 -18.75
C LEU A 81 0.20 -2.04 -18.61
N ASN A 82 1.51 -1.80 -18.63
CA ASN A 82 2.06 -0.45 -18.57
C ASN A 82 1.62 0.36 -19.79
N GLU A 83 1.81 -0.17 -20.99
CA GLU A 83 1.42 0.50 -22.23
C GLU A 83 -0.06 0.86 -22.29
N ASP A 84 -0.94 -0.08 -21.93
CA ASP A 84 -2.39 0.16 -21.90
C ASP A 84 -2.73 1.20 -20.82
N SER A 85 -2.09 1.15 -19.66
CA SER A 85 -2.27 2.15 -18.61
C SER A 85 -1.88 3.57 -19.07
N MET A 86 -0.83 3.72 -19.89
CA MET A 86 -0.43 5.02 -20.46
C MET A 86 -1.47 5.61 -21.41
N ARG A 87 -2.20 4.74 -22.10
CA ARG A 87 -3.17 5.07 -23.16
C ARG A 87 -4.62 5.03 -22.69
N MET A 88 -4.85 4.67 -21.43
CA MET A 88 -6.20 4.59 -20.88
C MET A 88 -6.89 5.96 -20.96
N ASP A 89 -8.15 5.93 -21.37
CA ASP A 89 -9.08 7.04 -21.38
C ASP A 89 -10.51 6.50 -21.23
N ALA A 90 -11.49 7.39 -21.08
CA ALA A 90 -12.89 7.01 -20.91
C ALA A 90 -13.44 6.15 -22.07
N SER A 91 -12.89 6.23 -23.29
CA SER A 91 -13.37 5.48 -24.46
C SER A 91 -12.84 4.05 -24.52
N ASN A 92 -11.72 3.75 -23.88
CA ASN A 92 -11.06 2.45 -23.95
C ASN A 92 -10.87 1.76 -22.57
N GLN A 93 -11.24 2.43 -21.48
CA GLN A 93 -11.13 1.95 -20.10
C GLN A 93 -11.71 0.54 -19.92
N GLU A 94 -12.96 0.32 -20.34
CA GLU A 94 -13.64 -0.98 -20.17
C GLU A 94 -12.86 -2.11 -20.86
N VAL A 95 -12.42 -1.86 -22.10
CA VAL A 95 -11.66 -2.84 -22.90
C VAL A 95 -10.32 -3.18 -22.24
N ILE A 96 -9.62 -2.16 -21.73
CA ILE A 96 -8.33 -2.34 -21.05
C ILE A 96 -8.53 -3.09 -19.72
N LEU A 97 -9.49 -2.69 -18.90
CA LEU A 97 -9.75 -3.33 -17.62
C LEU A 97 -10.23 -4.78 -17.79
N THR A 98 -11.10 -5.06 -18.76
CA THR A 98 -11.53 -6.42 -19.10
C THR A 98 -10.35 -7.34 -19.40
N ARG A 99 -9.32 -6.81 -20.10
CA ARG A 99 -8.11 -7.56 -20.45
C ARG A 99 -7.25 -7.87 -19.21
N HIS A 100 -7.05 -6.87 -18.35
CA HIS A 100 -6.03 -6.95 -17.30
C HIS A 100 -6.56 -7.42 -15.94
N CYS A 101 -7.80 -7.09 -15.58
CA CYS A 101 -8.36 -7.38 -14.28
C CYS A 101 -8.31 -8.86 -13.87
N PRO A 102 -8.68 -9.84 -14.73
CA PRO A 102 -8.54 -11.25 -14.39
C PRO A 102 -7.09 -11.65 -14.05
N LYS A 103 -6.11 -11.07 -14.75
CA LYS A 103 -4.68 -11.32 -14.52
C LYS A 103 -4.17 -10.61 -13.27
N LEU A 104 -4.66 -9.41 -12.97
CA LEU A 104 -4.33 -8.70 -11.72
C LEU A 104 -4.81 -9.48 -10.49
N TYR A 105 -6.03 -10.02 -10.53
CA TYR A 105 -6.52 -10.89 -9.45
C TYR A 105 -5.70 -12.17 -9.29
N GLU A 106 -5.28 -12.78 -10.39
CA GLU A 106 -4.39 -13.95 -10.34
C GLU A 106 -3.00 -13.57 -9.80
N GLY A 107 -2.48 -12.42 -10.21
CA GLY A 107 -1.18 -11.91 -9.79
C GLY A 107 -1.08 -11.67 -8.27
N VAL A 108 -2.17 -11.28 -7.62
CA VAL A 108 -2.20 -11.14 -6.14
C VAL A 108 -1.93 -12.47 -5.43
N LYS A 109 -2.29 -13.62 -6.03
CA LYS A 109 -2.02 -14.94 -5.45
C LYS A 109 -0.52 -15.29 -5.46
N CYS A 110 0.28 -14.62 -6.29
CA CYS A 110 1.74 -14.81 -6.29
C CYS A 110 2.39 -14.48 -4.95
N PHE A 111 1.74 -13.67 -4.11
CA PHE A 111 2.23 -13.31 -2.78
C PHE A 111 1.89 -14.35 -1.71
N ASP A 112 0.92 -15.25 -1.97
CA ASP A 112 0.39 -16.17 -0.95
C ASP A 112 1.48 -17.02 -0.28
N PRO A 113 2.43 -17.66 -1.01
CA PRO A 113 3.49 -18.43 -0.38
C PRO A 113 4.41 -17.60 0.52
N PHE A 114 4.71 -16.36 0.11
CA PHE A 114 5.55 -15.45 0.90
C PHE A 114 4.82 -14.95 2.14
N VAL A 115 3.54 -14.62 2.02
CA VAL A 115 2.71 -14.19 3.15
C VAL A 115 2.57 -15.33 4.17
N GLU A 116 2.35 -16.56 3.72
CA GLU A 116 2.30 -17.73 4.61
C GLU A 116 3.66 -18.02 5.28
N LEU A 117 4.78 -17.81 4.58
CA LEU A 117 6.11 -17.87 5.21
C LEU A 117 6.22 -16.84 6.34
N VAL A 118 5.93 -15.57 6.06
CA VAL A 118 5.98 -14.47 7.05
C VAL A 118 5.10 -14.78 8.27
N ARG A 119 3.92 -15.37 8.06
CA ARG A 119 2.99 -15.78 9.12
C ARG A 119 3.62 -16.73 10.14
N THR A 120 4.51 -17.61 9.69
CA THR A 120 5.23 -18.55 10.59
C THR A 120 6.35 -17.88 11.38
N CYS A 121 6.79 -16.69 10.95
CA CYS A 121 7.90 -15.98 11.54
C CYS A 121 7.48 -14.96 12.60
N VAL A 122 6.46 -14.17 12.30
CA VAL A 122 6.01 -13.04 13.14
C VAL A 122 4.88 -13.47 14.08
N ASP A 123 4.69 -12.73 15.17
CA ASP A 123 3.51 -12.92 16.02
C ASP A 123 2.21 -12.54 15.31
N GLU A 124 1.08 -13.01 15.84
CA GLU A 124 -0.25 -12.78 15.26
C GLU A 124 -0.56 -11.29 15.13
N GLU A 125 -0.19 -10.49 16.13
CA GLU A 125 -0.43 -9.06 16.14
C GLU A 125 0.27 -8.39 14.95
N SER A 126 1.54 -8.69 14.74
CA SER A 126 2.36 -8.14 13.67
C SER A 126 1.94 -8.66 12.30
N PHE A 127 1.44 -9.91 12.24
CA PHE A 127 0.89 -10.48 11.02
C PHE A 127 -0.35 -9.74 10.50
N GLU A 128 -1.16 -9.14 11.39
CA GLU A 128 -2.33 -8.35 10.98
C GLU A 128 -1.97 -7.20 10.04
N ILE A 129 -0.78 -6.61 10.15
CA ILE A 129 -0.31 -5.55 9.24
C ILE A 129 -0.18 -6.08 7.81
N PHE A 130 0.41 -7.27 7.65
CA PHE A 130 0.53 -7.94 6.35
C PHE A 130 -0.84 -8.34 5.80
N SER A 131 -1.74 -8.82 6.67
CA SER A 131 -3.11 -9.16 6.29
C SER A 131 -3.89 -7.92 5.84
N SER A 132 -3.81 -6.80 6.56
CA SER A 132 -4.44 -5.52 6.18
C SER A 132 -3.87 -4.95 4.87
N LEU A 133 -2.57 -5.09 4.64
CA LEU A 133 -1.94 -4.70 3.37
C LEU A 133 -2.50 -5.53 2.19
N ARG A 134 -2.60 -6.86 2.35
CA ARG A 134 -3.19 -7.76 1.34
C ARG A 134 -4.66 -7.44 1.10
N ALA A 135 -5.43 -7.20 2.16
CA ALA A 135 -6.84 -6.81 2.07
C ALA A 135 -7.01 -5.46 1.36
N TRP A 136 -6.16 -4.48 1.64
CA TRP A 136 -6.18 -3.19 0.95
C TRP A 136 -5.93 -3.32 -0.56
N PHE A 137 -4.94 -4.14 -0.97
CA PHE A 137 -4.72 -4.42 -2.40
C PHE A 137 -5.92 -5.10 -3.06
N ARG A 138 -6.54 -6.05 -2.37
CA ARG A 138 -7.76 -6.72 -2.84
C ARG A 138 -8.90 -5.72 -3.03
N ASP A 139 -9.15 -4.88 -2.03
CA ASP A 139 -10.17 -3.84 -2.07
C ASP A 139 -9.93 -2.82 -3.21
N ILE A 140 -8.66 -2.47 -3.50
CA ILE A 140 -8.31 -1.62 -4.65
C ILE A 140 -8.65 -2.31 -5.97
N LEU A 141 -8.30 -3.59 -6.11
CA LEU A 141 -8.63 -4.34 -7.32
C LEU A 141 -10.14 -4.43 -7.48
N ASP A 142 -10.89 -4.72 -6.42
CA ASP A 142 -12.35 -4.73 -6.47
C ASP A 142 -12.88 -3.36 -6.91
N PHE A 143 -12.38 -2.27 -6.35
CA PHE A 143 -12.78 -0.93 -6.81
C PHE A 143 -12.48 -0.68 -8.30
N LEU A 144 -11.29 -1.04 -8.78
CA LEU A 144 -10.86 -0.79 -10.16
C LEU A 144 -11.50 -1.73 -11.17
N CYS A 145 -11.71 -2.99 -10.79
CA CYS A 145 -12.04 -4.09 -11.71
C CYS A 145 -13.48 -4.54 -11.64
N GLU A 146 -14.20 -4.21 -10.58
CA GLU A 146 -15.62 -4.52 -10.49
C GLU A 146 -16.37 -3.91 -11.68
N SER A 147 -17.13 -4.77 -12.36
CA SER A 147 -17.84 -4.47 -13.62
C SER A 147 -16.97 -3.74 -14.65
N ASN A 148 -15.67 -4.04 -14.72
CA ASN A 148 -14.71 -3.42 -15.63
C ASN A 148 -14.60 -1.89 -15.46
N GLY A 149 -14.65 -1.41 -14.23
CA GLY A 149 -14.36 -0.02 -13.88
C GLY A 149 -15.57 0.89 -13.84
N THR A 150 -16.77 0.37 -13.58
CA THR A 150 -17.97 1.22 -13.40
C THR A 150 -17.86 2.21 -12.25
N ASN A 151 -16.95 1.96 -11.32
CA ASN A 151 -16.77 2.75 -10.11
C ASN A 151 -16.00 4.07 -10.34
N PHE A 152 -15.43 4.28 -11.52
CA PHE A 152 -14.73 5.51 -11.88
C PHE A 152 -14.71 5.75 -13.39
N VAL A 153 -14.50 7.00 -13.80
CA VAL A 153 -14.19 7.34 -15.20
C VAL A 153 -12.77 7.86 -15.24
N TYR A 154 -11.92 7.20 -16.02
CA TYR A 154 -10.53 7.57 -16.13
C TYR A 154 -10.39 8.90 -16.88
N ASP A 155 -9.75 9.85 -16.21
CA ASP A 155 -9.36 11.14 -16.76
C ASP A 155 -7.85 11.29 -16.56
N LYS A 156 -7.12 11.36 -17.68
CA LYS A 156 -5.66 11.43 -17.68
C LYS A 156 -5.12 12.71 -17.08
N GLU A 157 -5.74 13.85 -17.36
CA GLU A 157 -5.27 15.15 -16.86
C GLU A 157 -5.47 15.24 -15.35
N LYS A 158 -6.66 14.81 -14.89
CA LYS A 158 -7.00 14.68 -13.47
C LYS A 158 -6.06 13.70 -12.77
N HIS A 159 -5.83 12.52 -13.36
CA HIS A 159 -4.91 11.52 -12.84
C HIS A 159 -3.49 12.09 -12.67
N ASP A 160 -2.95 12.74 -13.70
CA ASP A 160 -1.59 13.27 -13.70
C ASP A 160 -1.46 14.44 -12.71
N ALA A 161 -2.48 15.27 -12.56
CA ALA A 161 -2.52 16.31 -11.54
C ALA A 161 -2.50 15.71 -10.13
N CYS A 162 -3.39 14.76 -9.86
CA CYS A 162 -3.47 14.09 -8.56
C CYS A 162 -2.19 13.34 -8.21
N THR A 163 -1.51 12.74 -9.19
CA THR A 163 -0.20 12.08 -8.98
C THR A 163 0.87 13.07 -8.52
N ARG A 164 0.92 14.26 -9.11
CA ARG A 164 1.88 15.30 -8.72
C ARG A 164 1.62 15.83 -7.31
N ASP A 165 0.35 15.99 -6.97
CA ASP A 165 -0.05 16.68 -5.73
C ASP A 165 -0.25 15.73 -4.55
N LEU A 166 -0.32 14.41 -4.77
CA LEU A 166 -0.56 13.40 -3.73
C LEU A 166 0.39 13.52 -2.55
N ASN A 167 1.70 13.58 -2.80
CA ASN A 167 2.70 13.69 -1.74
C ASN A 167 2.58 15.00 -0.96
N VAL A 168 2.25 16.10 -1.65
CA VAL A 168 2.03 17.39 -1.01
C VAL A 168 0.82 17.30 -0.08
N HIS A 169 -0.29 16.74 -0.55
CA HIS A 169 -1.50 16.56 0.27
C HIS A 169 -1.27 15.66 1.49
N LEU A 170 -0.54 14.55 1.32
CA LEU A 170 -0.15 13.65 2.42
C LEU A 170 0.66 14.40 3.48
N ILE A 171 1.74 15.07 3.08
CA ILE A 171 2.62 15.81 4.00
C ILE A 171 1.86 16.94 4.69
N THR A 172 1.07 17.72 3.93
CA THR A 172 0.29 18.83 4.49
C THR A 172 -0.70 18.33 5.54
N CYS A 173 -1.50 17.32 5.23
CA CYS A 173 -2.50 16.82 6.17
C CYS A 173 -1.87 16.16 7.40
N ALA A 174 -0.74 15.47 7.23
CA ALA A 174 0.02 14.93 8.34
C ALA A 174 0.60 16.06 9.22
N ALA A 175 1.23 17.08 8.64
CA ALA A 175 1.82 18.19 9.39
C ALA A 175 0.78 19.07 10.11
N GLU A 176 -0.39 19.29 9.51
CA GLU A 176 -1.47 20.09 10.09
C GLU A 176 -2.20 19.37 11.25
N ASN A 177 -2.23 18.03 11.24
CA ASN A 177 -3.11 17.26 12.13
C ASN A 177 -2.38 16.25 13.03
N MET A 178 -1.14 15.89 12.72
CA MET A 178 -0.31 15.03 13.54
C MET A 178 0.88 15.82 14.06
N ASN A 179 0.84 16.12 15.36
CA ASN A 179 1.96 16.78 16.03
C ASN A 179 3.08 15.76 16.32
N PHE A 180 3.87 15.42 15.30
CA PHE A 180 4.96 14.42 15.38
C PHE A 180 6.05 14.74 16.43
N ILE A 181 6.05 15.96 16.99
CA ILE A 181 6.99 16.40 18.03
C ILE A 181 6.72 15.67 19.37
N ILE A 182 5.56 15.02 19.56
CA ILE A 182 5.14 14.46 20.86
C ILE A 182 4.58 13.02 20.75
N THR A 183 5.19 12.13 19.99
CA THR A 183 4.74 10.72 20.01
C THR A 183 5.90 9.75 20.18
N PRO A 184 6.14 9.23 21.41
CA PRO A 184 6.99 8.06 21.60
C PRO A 184 6.35 6.85 20.90
N GLN A 185 7.13 5.78 20.71
CA GLN A 185 6.73 4.50 20.12
C GLN A 185 5.23 4.21 20.25
N LEU A 186 4.50 4.41 19.15
CA LEU A 186 3.04 4.38 19.11
C LEU A 186 2.54 2.95 19.04
N ASN A 187 2.27 2.30 20.16
CA ASN A 187 1.60 1.00 20.12
C ASN A 187 0.18 1.13 19.54
N ARG A 188 -0.05 0.61 18.33
CA ARG A 188 -1.37 0.69 17.64
C ARG A 188 -2.56 0.18 18.45
N ARG A 189 -2.34 -0.75 19.39
CA ARG A 189 -3.40 -1.33 20.24
C ARG A 189 -3.74 -0.47 21.45
N ASN A 190 -2.92 0.55 21.74
CA ASN A 190 -3.10 1.42 22.91
C ASN A 190 -2.88 2.90 22.57
N LEU A 191 -3.51 3.35 21.48
CA LEU A 191 -3.52 4.77 21.10
C LEU A 191 -4.50 5.54 21.98
N SER A 192 -4.09 6.75 22.40
CA SER A 192 -4.95 7.65 23.15
C SER A 192 -6.11 8.17 22.28
N GLU A 193 -7.20 8.59 22.92
CA GLU A 193 -8.33 9.22 22.22
C GLU A 193 -7.89 10.49 21.45
N GLU A 194 -7.00 11.28 22.04
CA GLU A 194 -6.39 12.44 21.38
C GLU A 194 -5.70 12.03 20.08
N PHE A 195 -4.93 10.93 20.11
CA PHE A 195 -4.25 10.43 18.94
C PHE A 195 -5.22 9.89 17.88
N CYS A 196 -6.27 9.18 18.28
CA CYS A 196 -7.32 8.73 17.36
C CYS A 196 -8.08 9.92 16.71
N ASN A 197 -8.28 11.00 17.44
CA ASN A 197 -8.86 12.23 16.92
C ASN A 197 -7.91 12.91 15.92
N MET A 198 -6.60 12.96 16.20
CA MET A 198 -5.58 13.44 15.25
C MET A 198 -5.56 12.62 13.96
N LEU A 199 -5.59 11.28 14.08
CA LEU A 199 -5.65 10.37 12.93
C LEU A 199 -6.91 10.58 12.10
N THR A 200 -8.07 10.75 12.74
CA THR A 200 -9.33 11.02 12.05
C THR A 200 -9.28 12.35 11.30
N LYS A 201 -8.76 13.42 11.92
CA LYS A 201 -8.59 14.72 11.25
C LYS A 201 -7.61 14.65 10.08
N ALA A 202 -6.50 13.93 10.22
CA ALA A 202 -5.54 13.72 9.13
C ALA A 202 -6.16 12.96 7.95
N LYS A 203 -6.94 11.90 8.23
CA LYS A 203 -7.74 11.15 7.25
C LYS A 203 -8.72 12.08 6.54
N ASP A 204 -9.52 12.83 7.27
CA ASP A 204 -10.57 13.70 6.71
C ASP A 204 -9.97 14.84 5.88
N CYS A 205 -8.86 15.42 6.33
CA CYS A 205 -8.08 16.38 5.56
C CYS A 205 -7.64 15.78 4.22
N LEU A 206 -7.05 14.57 4.24
CA LEU A 206 -6.54 13.94 3.03
C LEU A 206 -7.67 13.60 2.05
N LEU A 207 -8.75 13.00 2.54
CA LEU A 207 -9.92 12.68 1.72
C LEU A 207 -10.58 13.95 1.15
N GLY A 208 -10.59 15.05 1.93
CA GLY A 208 -11.06 16.36 1.46
C GLY A 208 -10.21 16.89 0.31
N LYS A 209 -8.88 16.85 0.41
CA LYS A 209 -7.95 17.30 -0.65
C LYS A 209 -7.96 16.37 -1.86
N LEU A 210 -8.16 15.06 -1.67
CA LEU A 210 -8.26 14.07 -2.74
C LEU A 210 -9.66 13.93 -3.32
N LYS A 211 -10.67 14.65 -2.84
CA LYS A 211 -12.03 14.62 -3.40
C LYS A 211 -12.09 14.73 -4.94
N PRO A 212 -11.28 15.59 -5.61
CA PRO A 212 -11.24 15.65 -7.07
C PRO A 212 -10.30 14.61 -7.69
N CYS A 213 -9.94 13.52 -7.01
CA CYS A 213 -8.93 12.55 -7.45
C CYS A 213 -9.43 11.10 -7.52
N ASP A 214 -10.75 10.87 -7.59
CA ASP A 214 -11.46 9.58 -7.75
C ASP A 214 -10.71 8.36 -7.22
N VAL A 215 -9.87 7.73 -8.06
CA VAL A 215 -9.07 6.53 -7.74
C VAL A 215 -8.17 6.75 -6.52
N PHE A 216 -7.47 7.88 -6.41
CA PHE A 216 -6.61 8.18 -5.26
C PHE A 216 -7.41 8.39 -3.98
N ALA A 217 -8.55 9.07 -4.08
CA ALA A 217 -9.45 9.28 -2.94
C ALA A 217 -9.96 7.94 -2.39
N ASN A 218 -10.35 7.04 -3.30
CA ASN A 218 -10.80 5.69 -2.94
C ASN A 218 -9.64 4.83 -2.42
N GLY A 219 -8.46 4.90 -3.03
CA GLY A 219 -7.27 4.23 -2.53
C GLY A 219 -6.94 4.62 -1.09
N ALA A 220 -6.96 5.92 -0.78
CA ALA A 220 -6.77 6.43 0.57
C ALA A 220 -7.89 5.99 1.53
N ARG A 221 -9.16 6.09 1.11
CA ARG A 221 -10.31 5.63 1.91
C ARG A 221 -10.20 4.15 2.27
N LEU A 222 -9.87 3.31 1.29
CA LEU A 222 -9.68 1.87 1.47
C LEU A 222 -8.46 1.56 2.34
N PHE A 223 -7.40 2.35 2.24
CA PHE A 223 -6.24 2.24 3.14
C PHE A 223 -6.69 2.46 4.59
N TYR A 224 -7.32 3.59 4.89
CA TYR A 224 -7.80 3.86 6.25
C TYR A 224 -8.82 2.83 6.72
N LYS A 225 -9.72 2.36 5.85
CA LYS A 225 -10.67 1.28 6.18
C LYS A 225 -9.96 0.00 6.64
N ASN A 226 -8.87 -0.40 5.97
CA ASN A 226 -8.16 -1.64 6.29
C ASN A 226 -7.20 -1.49 7.49
N PHE A 227 -6.61 -0.31 7.67
CA PHE A 227 -5.58 -0.07 8.67
C PHE A 227 -6.13 0.46 10.00
N ILE A 228 -7.24 1.22 10.02
CA ILE A 228 -7.85 1.67 11.29
C ILE A 228 -8.40 0.48 12.09
N GLN A 229 -8.87 -0.56 11.40
CA GLN A 229 -9.46 -1.75 12.02
C GLN A 229 -8.49 -2.55 12.90
N ILE A 230 -7.18 -2.40 12.68
CA ILE A 230 -6.12 -3.05 13.46
C ILE A 230 -5.55 -2.14 14.55
N THR A 231 -6.17 -0.98 14.79
CA THR A 231 -5.80 -0.02 15.84
C THR A 231 -6.88 0.09 16.91
N SER A 232 -6.56 0.68 18.08
CA SER A 232 -7.56 1.03 19.09
C SER A 232 -8.53 2.14 18.65
N CYS A 233 -8.29 2.82 17.52
CA CYS A 233 -9.15 3.89 16.99
C CYS A 233 -10.40 3.39 16.25
N LYS A 234 -10.57 2.07 16.10
CA LYS A 234 -11.72 1.44 15.43
C LYS A 234 -13.07 1.93 16.00
N ALA A 235 -13.19 2.07 17.32
CA ALA A 235 -14.46 2.44 17.96
C ALA A 235 -14.91 3.89 17.68
N THR A 236 -13.96 4.80 17.41
CA THR A 236 -14.23 6.24 17.27
C THR A 236 -14.63 6.64 15.84
N THR A 237 -14.40 5.76 14.86
CA THR A 237 -14.61 6.06 13.43
C THR A 237 -15.94 5.57 12.86
N ASP A 238 -16.69 4.74 13.59
CA ASP A 238 -18.03 4.28 13.18
C ASP A 238 -19.16 5.25 13.59
N GLN A 239 -18.83 6.40 14.19
CA GLN A 239 -19.81 7.38 14.69
C GLN A 239 -20.01 8.62 13.80
N HIS A 240 -19.36 8.74 12.63
CA HIS A 240 -19.49 9.88 11.70
C HIS A 240 -19.65 9.43 10.25
#